data_AF-A0A931GLI9-F1
#
_entry.id   AF-A0A931GLI9-F1
#
_cell.length_a   1.000
_cell.length_b   1.000
_cell.length_c   1.000
_cell.angle_alpha   90.00
_cell.angle_beta   90.00
_cell.angle_gamma   90.00
#
_symmetry.space_group_name_H-M   'P 1'
#
loop_
_entity.id
_entity.type
_entity.pdbx_description
1 polymer ?
#
loop_
_entity_poly.entity_id
_entity_poly.type
_entity_poly.pdbx_seq_one_letter_code
_entity_poly.pdbx_strand_id
1 'polypeptide(L)'
;MVARRVWTGLLAYKLPVLTDALGIALPRHHDAGDDARAAAQVMLAALKRQGTATLGALLAVQGIRMGSYRSGVRQGCRYRRAARRKPYPDAEPNTDPDNPFYGLTVCFTGSLPGMTRAAAAGRIAAFGAGTVPHVTKFVDLLVVGGIKPHQFAPGAKKTGKLAKAERLRESGHHITAIDAEEFYELLAVAQG
;
A
#
# COMPACT_ATOMS: atom_id res chain seq x y z
N MET A 1 5.99 4.31 -2.20
CA MET A 1 5.58 5.35 -3.18
C MET A 1 5.98 4.99 -4.60
N VAL A 2 7.25 5.09 -5.01
CA VAL A 2 7.72 4.91 -6.42
C VAL A 2 7.15 3.63 -7.06
N ALA A 3 7.27 2.49 -6.40
CA ALA A 3 6.78 1.21 -6.94
C ALA A 3 5.27 1.20 -7.29
N ARG A 4 4.42 1.88 -6.49
CA ARG A 4 2.96 2.01 -6.73
C ARG A 4 2.62 2.82 -7.99
N ARG A 5 3.58 3.57 -8.58
CA ARG A 5 3.41 4.27 -9.87
C ARG A 5 4.11 3.58 -11.04
N VAL A 6 5.21 2.85 -10.78
CA VAL A 6 6.01 2.18 -11.81
C VAL A 6 5.48 0.77 -12.18
N TRP A 7 4.84 0.07 -11.24
CA TRP A 7 4.22 -1.25 -11.42
C TRP A 7 2.76 -1.24 -10.94
N THR A 8 1.87 -0.67 -11.75
CA THR A 8 0.45 -0.48 -11.41
C THR A 8 -0.35 -1.78 -11.28
N GLY A 9 0.06 -2.87 -11.94
CA GLY A 9 -0.64 -4.16 -11.90
C GLY A 9 -0.52 -4.94 -10.59
N LEU A 10 0.39 -4.55 -9.68
CA LEU A 10 0.58 -5.28 -8.42
C LEU A 10 -0.54 -4.96 -7.42
N LEU A 11 -0.97 -5.98 -6.66
CA LEU A 11 -1.91 -5.81 -5.55
C LEU A 11 -1.22 -5.24 -4.32
N ALA A 12 -0.14 -5.87 -3.87
CA ALA A 12 0.64 -5.48 -2.69
C ALA A 12 2.04 -4.96 -3.08
N TYR A 13 2.66 -4.19 -2.19
CA TYR A 13 3.93 -3.48 -2.45
C TYR A 13 4.95 -3.59 -1.30
N LYS A 14 4.83 -4.58 -0.41
CA LYS A 14 5.89 -4.95 0.54
C LYS A 14 7.14 -5.40 -0.22
N LEU A 15 8.31 -5.23 0.38
CA LEU A 15 9.60 -5.52 -0.26
C LEU A 15 9.68 -6.97 -0.80
N PRO A 16 9.31 -8.04 -0.07
CA PRO A 16 9.32 -9.41 -0.60
C PRO A 16 8.45 -9.61 -1.85
N VAL A 17 7.30 -8.92 -1.95
CA VAL A 17 6.40 -9.00 -3.10
C VAL A 17 7.01 -8.29 -4.32
N LEU A 18 7.73 -7.19 -4.09
CA LEU A 18 8.45 -6.47 -5.14
C LEU A 18 9.72 -7.20 -5.58
N THR A 19 10.43 -7.87 -4.68
CA THR A 19 11.64 -8.62 -5.05
C THR A 19 11.29 -9.87 -5.85
N ASP A 20 10.29 -10.64 -5.40
CA ASP A 20 9.77 -11.81 -6.10
C ASP A 20 9.25 -11.45 -7.51
N ALA A 21 8.38 -10.43 -7.61
CA ALA A 21 7.85 -9.94 -8.89
C ALA A 21 8.89 -9.32 -9.86
N LEU A 22 10.14 -9.16 -9.42
CA LEU A 22 11.25 -8.61 -10.22
C LEU A 22 12.45 -9.57 -10.36
N GLY A 23 12.37 -10.79 -9.83
CA GLY A 23 13.49 -11.74 -9.83
C GLY A 23 14.69 -11.28 -9.01
N ILE A 24 14.48 -10.44 -7.99
CA ILE A 24 15.52 -9.92 -7.10
C ILE A 24 15.66 -10.86 -5.89
N ALA A 25 16.89 -11.21 -5.53
CA ALA A 25 17.16 -12.01 -4.35
C ALA A 25 16.98 -11.20 -3.05
N LEU A 26 16.27 -11.76 -2.08
CA LEU A 26 16.16 -11.26 -0.71
C LEU A 26 16.53 -12.40 0.27
N PRO A 27 17.83 -12.64 0.54
CA PRO A 27 18.29 -13.86 1.21
C PRO A 27 17.83 -13.98 2.66
N ARG A 28 17.80 -12.86 3.39
CA ARG A 28 17.37 -12.76 4.79
C ARG A 28 16.44 -11.56 4.91
N HIS A 29 15.14 -11.82 4.92
CA HIS A 29 14.16 -10.78 5.25
C HIS A 29 14.34 -10.37 6.72
N HIS A 30 14.22 -9.07 7.02
CA HIS A 30 14.54 -8.43 8.30
C HIS A 30 16.05 -8.30 8.61
N ASP A 31 16.96 -8.66 7.70
CA ASP A 31 18.34 -8.17 7.75
C ASP A 31 18.41 -6.80 7.05
N ALA A 32 18.78 -5.76 7.80
CA ALA A 32 18.78 -4.38 7.30
C ALA A 32 19.73 -4.14 6.11
N GLY A 33 20.77 -4.97 5.94
CA GLY A 33 21.68 -4.90 4.80
C GLY A 33 21.08 -5.52 3.54
N ASP A 34 20.51 -6.72 3.66
CA ASP A 34 19.83 -7.41 2.56
C ASP A 34 18.55 -6.67 2.13
N ASP A 35 17.71 -6.20 3.07
CA ASP A 35 16.53 -5.39 2.77
C ASP A 35 16.93 -4.05 2.09
N ALA A 36 18.00 -3.38 2.53
CA ALA A 36 18.47 -2.15 1.89
C ALA A 36 19.04 -2.40 0.48
N ARG A 37 19.78 -3.49 0.28
CA ARG A 37 20.31 -3.91 -1.03
C ARG A 37 19.19 -4.24 -2.01
N ALA A 38 18.19 -5.00 -1.56
CA ALA A 38 17.00 -5.31 -2.34
C ALA A 38 16.19 -4.05 -2.69
N ALA A 39 15.98 -3.13 -1.75
CA ALA A 39 15.32 -1.86 -2.01
C ALA A 39 16.07 -0.99 -3.04
N ALA A 40 17.41 -0.98 -3.00
CA ALA A 40 18.22 -0.32 -4.02
C ALA A 40 18.07 -0.99 -5.40
N GLN A 41 18.03 -2.32 -5.47
CA GLN A 41 17.80 -3.06 -6.72
C GLN A 41 16.39 -2.82 -7.30
N VAL A 42 15.35 -2.73 -6.46
CA VAL A 42 14.00 -2.30 -6.87
C VAL A 42 14.04 -0.88 -7.46
N MET A 43 14.80 0.05 -6.88
CA MET A 43 14.96 1.40 -7.41
C MET A 43 15.74 1.44 -8.74
N LEU A 44 16.75 0.58 -8.92
CA LEU A 44 17.44 0.42 -10.21
C LEU A 44 16.52 -0.19 -11.29
N ALA A 45 15.66 -1.14 -10.93
CA ALA A 45 14.64 -1.67 -11.83
C ALA A 45 13.61 -0.59 -12.22
N ALA A 46 13.25 0.30 -11.29
CA ALA A 46 12.35 1.43 -11.57
C ALA A 46 12.98 2.46 -12.53
N LEU A 47 14.26 2.78 -12.35
CA LEU A 47 15.03 3.64 -13.26
C LEU A 47 15.02 3.10 -14.68
N LYS A 48 15.39 1.82 -14.86
CA LYS A 48 15.39 1.11 -16.15
C LYS A 48 14.00 1.11 -16.80
N ARG A 49 12.95 0.74 -16.06
CA ARG A 49 11.57 0.63 -16.57
C ARG A 49 10.95 1.96 -17.01
N GLN A 50 11.44 3.08 -16.50
CA GLN A 50 11.00 4.44 -16.87
C GLN A 50 11.96 5.15 -17.84
N GLY A 51 13.03 4.49 -18.31
CA GLY A 51 14.02 5.10 -19.20
C GLY A 51 14.82 6.25 -18.58
N THR A 52 14.87 6.34 -17.24
CA THR A 52 15.45 7.48 -16.52
C THR A 52 16.84 7.15 -15.96
N ALA A 53 17.84 7.99 -16.28
CA ALA A 53 19.23 7.78 -15.86
C ALA A 53 19.54 8.16 -14.41
N THR A 54 18.71 8.99 -13.76
CA THR A 54 18.95 9.47 -12.38
C THR A 54 17.71 9.39 -11.51
N LEU A 55 17.91 9.24 -10.19
CA LEU A 55 16.82 9.27 -9.20
C LEU A 55 16.04 10.59 -9.24
N GLY A 56 16.70 11.71 -9.52
CA GLY A 56 16.03 13.00 -9.70
C GLY A 56 15.07 12.99 -10.89
N ALA A 57 15.51 12.49 -12.04
CA ALA A 57 14.67 12.36 -13.24
C ALA A 57 13.49 11.41 -13.01
N LEU A 58 13.72 10.25 -12.38
CA LEU A 58 12.66 9.30 -12.01
C LEU A 58 11.60 9.96 -11.12
N LEU A 59 12.01 10.63 -10.04
CA LEU A 59 11.06 11.27 -9.13
C LEU A 59 10.31 12.43 -9.79
N ALA A 60 10.97 13.20 -10.66
CA ALA A 60 10.33 14.26 -11.45
C ALA A 60 9.25 13.72 -12.41
N VAL A 61 9.59 12.73 -13.24
CA VAL A 61 8.63 12.05 -14.15
C VAL A 61 7.46 11.45 -13.36
N GLN A 62 7.74 10.84 -12.20
CA GLN A 62 6.71 10.26 -11.34
C GLN A 62 5.92 11.29 -10.53
N GLY A 63 6.21 12.59 -10.60
CA GLY A 63 5.50 13.63 -9.83
C GLY A 63 5.65 13.48 -8.31
N ILE A 64 6.89 13.19 -7.86
CA ILE A 64 7.30 13.00 -6.47
C ILE A 64 8.43 14.00 -6.16
N ARG A 65 8.32 14.72 -5.04
CA ARG A 65 9.40 15.54 -4.45
C ARG A 65 10.00 14.77 -3.28
N MET A 66 11.30 14.50 -3.34
CA MET A 66 12.02 13.88 -2.24
C MET A 66 11.89 14.73 -0.96
N GLY A 67 11.78 14.06 0.18
CA GLY A 67 11.87 14.70 1.49
C GLY A 67 13.31 15.06 1.85
N SER A 68 13.52 15.58 3.04
CA SER A 68 14.87 15.82 3.57
C SER A 68 14.89 15.71 5.09
N TYR A 69 15.99 15.22 5.64
CA TYR A 69 16.29 15.31 7.06
C TYR A 69 17.49 16.25 7.22
N ARG A 70 17.32 17.36 7.94
CA ARG A 70 18.37 18.35 8.24
C ARG A 70 18.15 18.96 9.61
N SER A 71 19.21 19.09 10.41
CA SER A 71 19.18 19.73 11.73
C SER A 71 18.06 19.20 12.65
N GLY A 72 17.88 17.89 12.70
CA GLY A 72 16.80 17.22 13.46
C GLY A 72 15.41 17.26 12.80
N VAL A 73 15.17 18.16 11.85
CA VAL A 73 13.86 18.33 11.20
C VAL A 73 13.67 17.35 10.05
N ARG A 74 12.64 16.50 10.15
CA ARG A 74 12.21 15.56 9.10
C ARG A 74 11.11 16.17 8.24
N GLN A 75 11.43 16.58 7.02
CA GLN A 75 10.45 16.89 5.98
C GLN A 75 10.15 15.62 5.16
N GLY A 76 8.93 15.10 5.23
CA GLY A 76 8.51 13.93 4.45
C GLY A 76 8.50 14.17 2.94
N CYS A 77 8.65 13.10 2.15
CA CYS A 77 8.49 13.15 0.70
C CYS A 77 7.06 13.58 0.35
N ARG A 78 6.90 14.45 -0.65
CA ARG A 78 5.60 14.90 -1.15
C ARG A 78 5.36 14.34 -2.54
N TYR A 79 4.11 14.22 -2.95
CA TYR A 79 3.74 13.83 -4.30
C TYR A 79 2.46 14.56 -4.71
N ARG A 80 2.14 14.63 -6.01
CA ARG A 80 0.77 14.99 -6.43
C ARG A 80 -0.18 13.94 -5.86
N ARG A 81 -0.84 14.25 -4.73
CA ARG A 81 -1.93 13.47 -4.12
C ARG A 81 -3.10 13.46 -5.13
N ALA A 82 -3.94 12.43 -5.09
CA ALA A 82 -5.21 12.49 -5.84
C ALA A 82 -6.08 13.65 -5.29
N ALA A 83 -7.13 14.03 -6.01
CA ALA A 83 -8.12 14.97 -5.49
C ALA A 83 -8.56 14.54 -4.07
N ARG A 84 -8.67 15.51 -3.14
CA ARG A 84 -9.07 15.20 -1.76
C ARG A 84 -10.44 14.51 -1.80
N ARG A 85 -10.47 13.31 -1.24
CA ARG A 85 -11.70 12.52 -1.14
C ARG A 85 -12.64 13.20 -0.15
N LYS A 86 -13.92 12.86 -0.21
CA LYS A 86 -14.83 13.12 0.91
C LYS A 86 -14.65 11.99 1.93
N PRO A 87 -14.80 12.26 3.23
CA PRO A 87 -14.91 11.20 4.22
C PRO A 87 -16.23 10.44 3.99
N TYR A 88 -16.35 9.25 4.58
CA TYR A 88 -17.65 8.58 4.67
C TYR A 88 -18.63 9.37 5.57
N PRO A 89 -19.96 9.19 5.43
CA PRO A 89 -20.95 9.92 6.24
C PRO A 89 -20.80 9.68 7.74
N ASP A 90 -20.35 8.49 8.12
CA ASP A 90 -20.20 8.02 9.50
C ASP A 90 -18.84 8.43 10.13
N ALA A 91 -18.17 9.43 9.58
CA ALA A 91 -16.87 9.92 10.02
C ALA A 91 -16.97 10.91 11.19
N GLU A 92 -15.97 10.89 12.07
CA GLU A 92 -15.91 11.82 13.21
C GLU A 92 -15.76 13.29 12.73
N PRO A 93 -16.40 14.26 13.42
CA PRO A 93 -16.20 15.68 13.16
C PRO A 93 -14.72 16.06 13.18
N ASN A 94 -14.28 16.84 12.19
CA ASN A 94 -12.87 17.25 12.00
C ASN A 94 -11.86 16.11 11.77
N THR A 95 -12.29 14.92 11.30
CA THR A 95 -11.37 13.88 10.83
C THR A 95 -10.31 14.46 9.86
N ASP A 96 -9.02 14.22 10.13
CA ASP A 96 -7.90 14.73 9.33
C ASP A 96 -7.95 14.26 7.85
N PRO A 97 -8.04 15.17 6.86
CA PRO A 97 -8.02 14.82 5.45
C PRO A 97 -6.68 14.30 4.91
N ASP A 98 -5.58 14.43 5.67
CA ASP A 98 -4.28 13.88 5.30
C ASP A 98 -4.01 12.47 5.87
N ASN A 99 -4.86 11.96 6.77
CA ASN A 99 -4.82 10.63 7.39
C ASN A 99 -4.74 9.48 6.35
N PRO A 100 -4.05 8.35 6.64
CA PRO A 100 -3.94 7.22 5.71
C PRO A 100 -5.26 6.60 5.24
N PHE A 101 -6.31 6.62 6.06
CA PHE A 101 -7.59 5.95 5.79
C PHE A 101 -8.67 6.88 5.20
N TYR A 102 -8.42 8.19 5.14
CA TYR A 102 -9.44 9.20 4.82
C TYR A 102 -10.13 8.98 3.46
N GLY A 103 -11.45 8.72 3.50
CA GLY A 103 -12.26 8.48 2.31
C GLY A 103 -11.89 7.20 1.54
N LEU A 104 -11.20 6.24 2.15
CA LEU A 104 -10.93 4.94 1.54
C LEU A 104 -12.11 3.98 1.72
N THR A 105 -12.38 3.18 0.70
CA THR A 105 -13.29 2.04 0.78
C THR A 105 -12.49 0.79 1.13
N VAL A 106 -12.70 0.24 2.33
CA VAL A 106 -11.93 -0.89 2.86
C VAL A 106 -12.77 -2.17 2.87
N CYS A 107 -12.19 -3.29 2.42
CA CYS A 107 -12.80 -4.61 2.51
C CYS A 107 -11.90 -5.55 3.34
N PHE A 108 -12.48 -6.25 4.30
CA PHE A 108 -11.77 -7.27 5.10
C PHE A 108 -11.99 -8.68 4.55
N THR A 109 -10.95 -9.51 4.55
CA THR A 109 -11.00 -10.94 4.25
C THR A 109 -10.07 -11.72 5.19
N GLY A 110 -10.42 -12.97 5.50
CA GLY A 110 -9.73 -13.75 6.53
C GLY A 110 -9.98 -13.21 7.95
N SER A 111 -9.13 -13.63 8.89
CA SER A 111 -9.19 -13.27 10.31
C SER A 111 -7.99 -12.41 10.70
N LEU A 112 -8.22 -11.29 11.39
CA LEU A 112 -7.16 -10.42 11.90
C LEU A 112 -6.67 -10.97 13.26
N PRO A 113 -5.37 -11.25 13.44
CA PRO A 113 -4.85 -11.66 14.75
C PRO A 113 -5.03 -10.54 15.78
N GLY A 114 -5.68 -10.82 16.91
CA GLY A 114 -5.87 -9.86 18.00
C GLY A 114 -6.96 -8.79 17.82
N MET A 115 -7.73 -8.80 16.72
CA MET A 115 -8.81 -7.81 16.51
C MET A 115 -10.02 -8.41 15.77
N THR A 116 -11.24 -8.09 16.22
CA THR A 116 -12.44 -8.48 15.46
C THR A 116 -12.63 -7.58 14.25
N ARG A 117 -13.26 -8.09 13.17
CA ARG A 117 -13.56 -7.28 11.99
C ARG A 117 -14.46 -6.07 12.30
N ALA A 118 -15.31 -6.16 13.33
CA ALA A 118 -16.13 -5.05 13.81
C ALA A 118 -15.30 -3.96 14.51
N ALA A 119 -14.37 -4.36 15.41
CA ALA A 119 -13.46 -3.41 16.06
C ALA A 119 -12.50 -2.74 15.04
N ALA A 120 -12.04 -3.50 14.05
CA ALA A 120 -11.24 -2.96 12.94
C ALA A 120 -12.03 -1.95 12.09
N ALA A 121 -13.31 -2.23 11.80
CA ALA A 121 -14.19 -1.33 11.07
C ALA A 121 -14.44 -0.03 11.84
N GLY A 122 -14.81 -0.10 13.13
CA GLY A 122 -15.02 1.08 13.97
C GLY A 122 -13.78 1.97 14.07
N ARG A 123 -12.59 1.38 14.22
CA ARG A 123 -11.31 2.11 14.24
C ARG A 123 -11.07 2.94 12.97
N ILE A 124 -11.43 2.44 11.79
CA ILE A 124 -11.21 3.18 10.53
C ILE A 124 -12.39 4.07 10.11
N ALA A 125 -13.60 3.82 10.62
CA ALA A 125 -14.73 4.75 10.49
C ALA A 125 -14.42 6.09 11.19
N ALA A 126 -13.80 6.04 12.38
CA ALA A 126 -13.28 7.22 13.07
C ALA A 126 -12.16 7.96 12.30
N PHE A 127 -11.57 7.35 11.27
CA PHE A 127 -10.63 7.97 10.33
C PHE A 127 -11.26 8.29 8.96
N GLY A 128 -12.60 8.27 8.88
CA GLY A 128 -13.36 8.64 7.69
C GLY A 128 -13.33 7.62 6.54
N ALA A 129 -12.95 6.37 6.80
CA ALA A 129 -13.06 5.26 5.85
C ALA A 129 -14.43 4.57 5.94
N GLY A 130 -14.87 4.00 4.82
CA GLY A 130 -16.07 3.15 4.76
C GLY A 130 -15.71 1.68 4.60
N THR A 131 -16.44 0.79 5.25
CA THR A 131 -16.22 -0.66 5.13
C THR A 131 -17.27 -1.36 4.27
N VAL A 132 -16.84 -2.28 3.41
CA VAL A 132 -17.75 -3.09 2.57
C VAL A 132 -17.52 -4.60 2.75
N PRO A 133 -18.60 -5.42 2.80
CA PRO A 133 -18.48 -6.86 3.04
C PRO A 133 -17.92 -7.65 1.85
N HIS A 134 -17.94 -7.10 0.62
CA HIS A 134 -17.49 -7.75 -0.60
C HIS A 134 -16.48 -6.89 -1.37
N VAL A 135 -15.57 -7.53 -2.11
CA VAL A 135 -14.68 -6.82 -3.03
C VAL A 135 -15.48 -6.34 -4.24
N THR A 136 -15.43 -5.04 -4.52
CA THR A 136 -16.10 -4.36 -5.64
C THR A 136 -15.11 -3.42 -6.34
N LYS A 137 -15.48 -2.87 -7.50
CA LYS A 137 -14.68 -1.88 -8.24
C LYS A 137 -14.37 -0.59 -7.48
N PHE A 138 -15.06 -0.34 -6.36
CA PHE A 138 -14.88 0.84 -5.52
C PHE A 138 -13.94 0.59 -4.33
N VAL A 139 -13.53 -0.66 -4.06
CA VAL A 139 -12.62 -0.99 -2.95
C VAL A 139 -11.21 -0.48 -3.25
N ASP A 140 -10.69 0.37 -2.38
CA ASP A 140 -9.32 0.90 -2.48
C ASP A 140 -8.32 0.01 -1.75
N LEU A 141 -8.77 -0.59 -0.64
CA LEU A 141 -7.92 -1.36 0.27
C LEU A 141 -8.57 -2.69 0.64
N LEU A 142 -7.95 -3.80 0.24
CA LEU A 142 -8.30 -5.15 0.67
C LEU A 142 -7.34 -5.57 1.80
N VAL A 143 -7.85 -5.65 3.02
CA VAL A 143 -7.09 -6.15 4.18
C VAL A 143 -7.27 -7.66 4.29
N VAL A 144 -6.16 -8.39 4.27
CA VAL A 144 -6.10 -9.86 4.20
C VAL A 144 -5.49 -10.42 5.49
N GLY A 145 -6.32 -10.98 6.36
CA GLY A 145 -5.88 -11.69 7.55
C GLY A 145 -5.41 -13.12 7.24
N GLY A 146 -4.29 -13.54 7.83
CA GLY A 146 -3.78 -14.92 7.76
C GLY A 146 -3.06 -15.33 6.47
N ILE A 147 -2.58 -14.36 5.68
CA ILE A 147 -1.86 -14.60 4.42
C ILE A 147 -0.33 -14.43 4.58
N LYS A 148 0.46 -15.20 3.81
CA LYS A 148 1.93 -15.04 3.72
C LYS A 148 2.31 -14.18 2.50
N PRO A 149 3.41 -13.40 2.54
CA PRO A 149 3.78 -12.46 1.47
C PRO A 149 3.83 -13.05 0.05
N HIS A 150 4.33 -14.28 -0.12
CA HIS A 150 4.40 -14.97 -1.42
C HIS A 150 3.02 -15.19 -2.07
N GLN A 151 1.92 -15.16 -1.30
CA GLN A 151 0.56 -15.34 -1.84
C GLN A 151 0.02 -14.05 -2.50
N PHE A 152 0.71 -12.90 -2.32
CA PHE A 152 0.44 -11.68 -3.09
C PHE A 152 1.19 -11.63 -4.44
N ALA A 153 2.22 -12.46 -4.64
CA ALA A 153 3.06 -12.46 -5.84
C ALA A 153 2.25 -12.64 -7.14
N PRO A 154 2.67 -12.05 -8.27
CA PRO A 154 2.07 -12.32 -9.58
C PRO A 154 2.03 -13.83 -9.87
N GLY A 155 0.91 -14.34 -10.39
CA GLY A 155 0.76 -15.77 -10.73
C GLY A 155 0.63 -16.74 -9.55
N ALA A 156 0.78 -16.30 -8.28
CA ALA A 156 0.50 -17.16 -7.13
C ALA A 156 -0.97 -17.62 -7.12
N LYS A 157 -1.24 -18.86 -6.68
CA LYS A 157 -2.57 -19.49 -6.72
C LYS A 157 -3.55 -18.88 -5.70
N LYS A 158 -4.08 -17.70 -6.03
CA LYS A 158 -5.01 -16.92 -5.21
C LYS A 158 -6.43 -17.47 -5.30
N THR A 159 -7.15 -17.46 -4.18
CA THR A 159 -8.53 -17.95 -4.08
C THR A 159 -9.48 -16.88 -3.54
N GLY A 160 -10.77 -17.05 -3.82
CA GLY A 160 -11.83 -16.19 -3.29
C GLY A 160 -11.65 -14.69 -3.56
N LYS A 161 -11.74 -13.87 -2.50
CA LYS A 161 -11.71 -12.41 -2.58
C LYS A 161 -10.42 -11.84 -3.19
N LEU A 162 -9.27 -12.50 -3.03
CA LEU A 162 -7.99 -11.98 -3.50
C LEU A 162 -7.86 -12.07 -5.02
N ALA A 163 -8.27 -13.20 -5.62
CA ALA A 163 -8.36 -13.34 -7.08
C ALA A 163 -9.40 -12.38 -7.70
N LYS A 164 -10.47 -12.03 -6.97
CA LYS A 164 -11.42 -11.00 -7.43
C LYS A 164 -10.79 -9.59 -7.42
N ALA A 165 -9.99 -9.27 -6.41
CA ALA A 165 -9.26 -8.00 -6.37
C ALA A 165 -8.23 -7.89 -7.50
N GLU A 166 -7.52 -8.99 -7.81
CA GLU A 166 -6.58 -9.07 -8.93
C GLU A 166 -7.26 -8.76 -10.27
N ARG A 167 -8.35 -9.46 -10.61
CA ARG A 167 -9.11 -9.21 -11.84
C ARG A 167 -9.63 -7.78 -11.96
N LEU A 168 -10.01 -7.16 -10.85
CA LEU A 168 -10.44 -5.76 -10.81
C LEU A 168 -9.26 -4.79 -10.98
N ARG A 169 -8.06 -5.12 -10.48
CA ARG A 169 -6.81 -4.39 -10.71
C ARG A 169 -6.36 -4.48 -12.16
N GLU A 170 -6.45 -5.67 -12.77
CA GLU A 170 -6.23 -5.92 -14.20
C GLU A 170 -7.22 -5.13 -15.07
N SER A 171 -8.48 -5.02 -14.63
CA SER A 171 -9.53 -4.17 -15.24
C SER A 171 -9.35 -2.66 -14.99
N GLY A 172 -8.20 -2.23 -14.45
CA GLY A 172 -7.85 -0.82 -14.25
C GLY A 172 -8.33 -0.18 -12.94
N HIS A 173 -8.93 -0.92 -12.01
CA HIS A 173 -9.37 -0.37 -10.72
C HIS A 173 -8.25 -0.27 -9.69
N HIS A 174 -8.28 0.75 -8.83
CA HIS A 174 -7.17 1.07 -7.92
C HIS A 174 -7.10 0.25 -6.62
N ILE A 175 -7.54 -1.02 -6.65
CA ILE A 175 -7.55 -1.92 -5.49
C ILE A 175 -6.14 -2.32 -5.05
N THR A 176 -5.71 -1.87 -3.87
CA THR A 176 -4.45 -2.30 -3.23
C THR A 176 -4.77 -3.35 -2.17
N ALA A 177 -3.96 -4.40 -2.06
CA ALA A 177 -4.10 -5.42 -1.02
C ALA A 177 -2.97 -5.31 0.00
N ILE A 178 -3.31 -5.50 1.27
CA ILE A 178 -2.37 -5.52 2.41
C ILE A 178 -2.70 -6.70 3.32
N ASP A 179 -1.73 -7.12 4.13
CA ASP A 179 -1.97 -8.08 5.21
C ASP A 179 -2.36 -7.38 6.52
N ALA A 180 -2.55 -8.17 7.58
CA ALA A 180 -2.85 -7.64 8.91
C ALA A 180 -1.71 -6.78 9.50
N GLU A 181 -0.47 -6.93 9.02
CA GLU A 181 0.71 -6.20 9.52
C GLU A 181 0.80 -4.78 8.92
N GLU A 182 0.75 -4.59 7.59
CA GLU A 182 0.64 -3.21 7.00
C GLU A 182 -0.67 -2.54 7.48
N PHE A 183 -1.71 -3.30 7.88
CA PHE A 183 -2.91 -2.74 8.51
C PHE A 183 -2.68 -2.21 9.94
N TYR A 184 -1.95 -2.93 10.79
CA TYR A 184 -1.62 -2.44 12.14
C TYR A 184 -0.58 -1.32 12.13
N GLU A 185 0.39 -1.37 11.22
CA GLU A 185 1.30 -0.25 10.95
C GLU A 185 0.53 1.02 10.53
N LEU A 186 -0.39 0.89 9.56
CA LEU A 186 -1.23 2.02 9.12
C LEU A 186 -2.16 2.52 10.22
N LEU A 187 -2.69 1.65 11.08
CA LEU A 187 -3.48 2.07 12.25
C LEU A 187 -2.64 2.83 13.29
N ALA A 188 -1.38 2.45 13.51
CA ALA A 188 -0.48 3.19 14.40
C ALA A 188 -0.14 4.58 13.82
N VAL A 189 0.16 4.65 12.51
CA VAL A 189 0.41 5.92 11.79
C VAL A 189 -0.84 6.79 11.65
N ALA A 190 -2.05 6.22 11.77
CA ALA A 190 -3.31 6.96 11.82
C ALA A 190 -3.67 7.47 13.23
N GLN A 191 -2.85 7.15 14.25
CA GLN A 191 -3.13 7.43 15.67
C GLN A 191 -2.11 8.38 16.33
N GLY A 192 -1.13 8.92 15.60
CA GLY A 192 -0.13 9.88 16.09
C GLY A 192 0.36 10.84 15.02
#